data_AF-A0A2V8PZA9-F1
#
_entry.id   AF-A0A2V8PZA9-F1
#
_cell.length_a   1.000
_cell.length_b   1.000
_cell.length_c   1.000
_cell.angle_alpha   90.00
_cell.angle_beta   90.00
_cell.angle_gamma   90.00
#
_symmetry.space_group_name_H-M   'P 1'
#
loop_
_entity.id
_entity.type
_entity.pdbx_description
1 polymer ?
#
loop_
_entity_poly.entity_id
_entity_poly.type
_entity_poly.pdbx_seq_one_letter_code
_entity_poly.pdbx_strand_id
1 'polypeptide(L)'
;FLALVNQAGGALSWNSSPTLQRELPAAARKIKVPALCMDAENDATTNAVKTVGEAIKSSGAWEQTIIYPAFTPTSNPSNIAPGHLIFAQGVSIWQDDLLKFLKQAIVGKRQFLQQPKSFRK
;
A
#
# COMPACT_ATOMS: atom_id res chain seq x y z
N PHE A 1 8.37 -12.80 3.01
CA PHE A 1 8.09 -11.73 2.01
C PHE A 1 9.18 -10.67 2.08
N LEU A 2 9.48 -9.98 0.98
CA LEU A 2 10.48 -8.91 0.94
C LEU A 2 9.87 -7.51 0.98
N ALA A 3 8.65 -7.37 0.50
CA ALA A 3 7.86 -6.15 0.48
C ALA A 3 6.37 -6.51 0.49
N LEU A 4 5.52 -5.53 0.82
CA LEU A 4 4.06 -5.64 0.78
C LEU A 4 3.48 -4.50 -0.08
N VAL A 5 2.47 -4.82 -0.88
CA VAL A 5 1.72 -3.84 -1.69
C VAL A 5 0.25 -3.99 -1.34
N ASN A 6 -0.39 -2.90 -0.97
CA ASN A 6 -1.80 -2.83 -0.63
C ASN A 6 -2.51 -1.85 -1.57
N GLN A 7 -3.31 -2.36 -2.50
CA GLN A 7 -4.08 -1.60 -3.49
C GLN A 7 -5.56 -1.55 -3.06
N ALA A 8 -6.01 -0.40 -2.55
CA ALA A 8 -7.37 -0.17 -2.04
C ALA A 8 -7.89 -1.22 -1.04
N GLY A 9 -7.00 -1.90 -0.31
CA GLY A 9 -7.40 -2.99 0.59
C GLY A 9 -8.34 -2.51 1.69
N GLY A 10 -9.53 -3.10 1.70
CA GLY A 10 -10.59 -2.79 2.67
C GLY A 10 -11.48 -1.60 2.29
N ALA A 11 -11.18 -0.83 1.24
CA ALA A 11 -11.91 0.39 0.89
C ALA A 11 -13.43 0.15 0.74
N LEU A 12 -13.82 -0.88 -0.02
CA LEU A 12 -15.24 -1.19 -0.30
C LEU A 12 -16.06 -1.66 0.92
N SER A 13 -15.41 -2.06 2.02
CA SER A 13 -16.09 -2.64 3.19
C SER A 13 -15.80 -1.92 4.50
N TRP A 14 -14.92 -0.92 4.48
CA TRP A 14 -14.42 -0.25 5.68
C TRP A 14 -15.54 0.39 6.50
N ASN A 15 -16.40 1.17 5.84
CA ASN A 15 -17.44 1.94 6.52
C ASN A 15 -18.55 1.04 7.12
N SER A 16 -18.73 -0.17 6.59
CA SER A 16 -19.76 -1.12 7.04
C SER A 16 -19.24 -2.19 8.00
N SER A 17 -17.93 -2.21 8.31
CA SER A 17 -17.33 -3.28 9.10
C SER A 17 -16.47 -2.75 10.26
N PRO A 18 -17.06 -2.60 11.47
CA PRO A 18 -16.30 -2.28 12.68
C PRO A 18 -15.20 -3.30 12.99
N THR A 19 -15.41 -4.56 12.63
CA THR A 19 -14.39 -5.61 12.74
C THR A 19 -13.19 -5.30 11.86
N LEU A 20 -13.37 -4.92 10.59
CA LEU A 20 -12.24 -4.54 9.73
C LEU A 20 -11.52 -3.29 10.26
N GLN A 21 -12.28 -2.30 10.75
CA GLN A 21 -11.71 -1.09 11.35
C GLN A 21 -10.81 -1.39 12.56
N ARG A 22 -11.11 -2.45 13.33
CA ARG A 22 -10.31 -2.88 14.48
C ARG A 22 -9.15 -3.81 14.10
N GLU A 23 -9.45 -4.86 13.33
CA GLU A 23 -8.52 -5.97 13.12
C GLU A 23 -7.45 -5.67 12.07
N LEU A 24 -7.78 -4.94 10.99
CA LEU A 24 -6.79 -4.60 9.95
C LEU A 24 -5.62 -3.78 10.50
N PRO A 25 -5.81 -2.65 11.22
CA PRO A 25 -4.67 -1.95 11.82
C PRO A 25 -3.94 -2.78 12.88
N ALA A 26 -4.63 -3.67 13.60
CA ALA A 26 -3.99 -4.56 14.57
C ALA A 26 -3.06 -5.58 13.90
N ALA A 27 -3.48 -6.16 12.79
CA ALA A 27 -2.64 -7.03 11.96
C ALA A 27 -1.50 -6.23 11.30
N ALA A 28 -1.80 -5.03 10.79
CA ALA A 28 -0.85 -4.17 10.09
C ALA A 28 0.38 -3.80 10.95
N ARG A 29 0.19 -3.59 12.26
CA ARG A 29 1.30 -3.34 13.21
C ARG A 29 2.32 -4.48 13.31
N LYS A 30 1.99 -5.68 12.82
CA LYS A 30 2.89 -6.85 12.82
C LYS A 30 3.75 -6.93 11.57
N ILE A 31 3.52 -6.09 10.56
CA ILE A 31 4.28 -6.08 9.31
C ILE A 31 5.70 -5.54 9.57
N LYS A 32 6.72 -6.29 9.15
CA LYS A 32 8.16 -5.96 9.34
C LYS A 32 8.93 -5.81 8.03
N VAL A 33 8.21 -5.71 6.91
CA VAL A 33 8.78 -5.50 5.57
C VAL A 33 8.32 -4.14 5.05
N PRO A 34 9.09 -3.50 4.14
CA PRO A 34 8.63 -2.32 3.44
C PRO A 34 7.24 -2.50 2.85
N ALA A 35 6.41 -1.47 2.97
CA ALA A 35 5.04 -1.50 2.50
C ALA A 35 4.68 -0.24 1.70
N LEU A 36 3.97 -0.46 0.60
CA LEU A 36 3.34 0.56 -0.22
C LEU A 36 1.82 0.38 -0.13
N CYS A 37 1.12 1.39 0.37
CA CYS A 37 -0.34 1.46 0.34
C CYS A 37 -0.78 2.47 -0.71
N MET A 38 -1.78 2.12 -1.52
CA MET A 38 -2.24 2.94 -2.65
C MET A 38 -3.76 2.95 -2.70
N ASP A 39 -4.34 4.10 -3.05
CA ASP A 39 -5.79 4.27 -3.26
C ASP A 39 -6.06 5.52 -4.12
N ALA A 40 -7.31 5.79 -4.50
CA ALA A 40 -7.73 6.99 -5.22
C ALA A 40 -8.73 7.82 -4.40
N GLU A 41 -8.73 9.14 -4.58
CA GLU A 41 -9.59 10.08 -3.84
C GLU A 41 -11.08 9.74 -3.91
N ASN A 42 -11.53 9.16 -5.03
CA ASN A 42 -12.93 8.80 -5.29
C ASN A 42 -13.20 7.28 -5.20
N ASP A 43 -12.41 6.53 -4.45
CA ASP A 43 -12.82 5.21 -3.95
C ASP A 43 -13.91 5.37 -2.85
N ALA A 44 -14.53 4.27 -2.42
CA ALA A 44 -15.56 4.24 -1.39
C ALA A 44 -15.08 4.85 -0.06
N THR A 45 -13.79 4.70 0.25
CA THR A 45 -13.09 5.50 1.26
C THR A 45 -11.58 5.28 1.19
N THR A 46 -10.81 6.35 1.37
CA THR A 46 -9.35 6.28 1.55
C THR A 46 -8.93 5.97 2.98
N ASN A 47 -9.86 5.94 3.93
CA ASN A 47 -9.54 5.76 5.35
C ASN A 47 -8.93 4.38 5.61
N ALA A 48 -9.36 3.34 4.90
CA ALA A 48 -8.84 1.99 5.08
C ALA A 48 -7.32 1.94 4.85
N VAL A 49 -6.85 2.38 3.68
CA VAL A 49 -5.43 2.35 3.35
C VAL A 49 -4.62 3.34 4.20
N LYS A 50 -5.19 4.49 4.57
CA LYS A 50 -4.53 5.48 5.44
C LYS A 50 -4.30 4.89 6.83
N THR A 51 -5.32 4.27 7.41
CA THR A 51 -5.24 3.62 8.72
C THR A 51 -4.29 2.42 8.72
N VAL A 52 -4.33 1.58 7.68
CA VAL A 52 -3.37 0.46 7.54
C VAL A 52 -1.94 0.97 7.36
N GLY A 53 -1.72 1.97 6.50
CA GLY A 53 -0.41 2.56 6.28
C GLY A 53 0.18 3.16 7.56
N GLU A 54 -0.61 3.92 8.32
CA GLU A 54 -0.17 4.51 9.59
C GLU A 54 0.13 3.42 10.65
N ALA A 55 -0.67 2.36 10.69
CA ALA A 55 -0.41 1.21 11.57
C ALA A 55 0.90 0.49 11.22
N ILE A 56 1.26 0.39 9.94
CA ILE A 56 2.57 -0.16 9.53
C ILE A 56 3.69 0.81 9.94
N LYS A 57 3.50 2.12 9.70
CA LYS A 57 4.46 3.19 10.03
C LYS A 57 4.87 3.21 11.49
N SER A 58 3.90 3.17 12.39
CA SER A 58 4.15 3.11 13.83
C SER A 58 5.00 1.91 14.28
N SER A 59 5.22 0.90 13.42
CA SER A 59 5.94 -0.33 13.74
C SER A 59 7.34 -0.49 13.10
N GLY A 60 7.77 0.49 12.28
CA GLY A 60 9.18 0.73 11.93
C GLY A 60 9.65 0.47 10.49
N ALA A 61 8.83 -0.08 9.58
CA ALA A 61 9.26 -0.42 8.21
C ALA A 61 8.39 0.22 7.11
N TRP A 62 7.89 1.45 7.32
CA TRP A 62 6.99 2.10 6.37
C TRP A 62 7.74 2.93 5.35
N GLU A 63 7.37 2.77 4.09
CA GLU A 63 7.88 3.58 2.99
C GLU A 63 6.84 4.60 2.53
N GLN A 64 5.61 4.22 2.19
CA GLN A 64 4.69 5.17 1.55
C GLN A 64 3.21 4.78 1.60
N THR A 65 2.33 5.78 1.75
CA THR A 65 0.92 5.72 1.37
C THR A 65 0.68 6.75 0.27
N ILE A 66 0.13 6.35 -0.86
CA ILE A 66 -0.20 7.22 -2.00
C ILE A 66 -1.71 7.26 -2.16
N ILE A 67 -2.27 8.47 -2.23
CA ILE A 67 -3.65 8.70 -2.63
C ILE A 67 -3.59 9.41 -3.98
N TYR A 68 -3.99 8.71 -5.03
CA TYR A 68 -4.07 9.25 -6.38
C TYR A 68 -5.27 10.19 -6.52
N PRO A 69 -5.22 11.17 -7.43
CA PRO A 69 -6.39 11.95 -7.81
C PRO A 69 -7.57 11.05 -8.22
N ALA A 70 -8.76 11.62 -8.24
CA ALA A 70 -9.97 10.92 -8.69
C ALA A 70 -9.77 10.23 -10.06
N PHE A 71 -10.14 8.94 -10.13
CA PHE A 71 -10.03 8.13 -11.35
C PHE A 71 -11.38 7.99 -12.04
N THR A 72 -11.38 8.10 -13.37
CA THR A 72 -12.56 7.84 -14.21
C THR A 72 -12.30 6.59 -15.05
N PRO A 73 -12.93 5.45 -14.76
CA PRO A 73 -12.78 4.22 -15.52
C PRO A 73 -13.49 4.30 -16.88
N THR A 74 -13.02 3.52 -17.86
CA THR A 74 -13.67 3.38 -19.17
C THR A 74 -14.99 2.59 -19.06
N SER A 75 -15.06 1.65 -18.11
CA SER A 75 -16.29 0.92 -17.76
C SER A 75 -16.39 0.79 -16.25
N ASN A 76 -17.53 1.12 -15.67
CA ASN A 76 -17.75 1.03 -14.22
C ASN A 76 -19.02 0.22 -13.89
N PRO A 77 -18.92 -0.89 -13.14
CA PRO A 77 -20.08 -1.51 -12.51
C PRO A 77 -20.80 -0.54 -11.57
N SER A 78 -22.12 -0.67 -11.43
CA SER A 78 -22.92 0.23 -10.59
C SER A 78 -22.64 0.12 -9.09
N ASN A 79 -21.97 -0.95 -8.65
CA ASN A 79 -21.72 -1.29 -7.26
C ASN A 79 -20.27 -1.05 -6.81
N ILE A 80 -19.43 -0.41 -7.63
CA ILE A 80 -18.02 -0.15 -7.32
C ILE A 80 -17.74 1.36 -7.44
N ALA A 81 -17.08 1.91 -6.43
CA ALA A 81 -16.66 3.32 -6.48
C ALA A 81 -15.65 3.51 -7.64
N PRO A 82 -15.76 4.56 -8.46
CA PRO A 82 -14.93 4.72 -9.65
C PRO A 82 -13.42 4.69 -9.35
N GLY A 83 -13.01 5.28 -8.22
CA GLY A 83 -11.61 5.30 -7.78
C GLY A 83 -11.01 3.91 -7.57
N HIS A 84 -11.81 2.94 -7.12
CA HIS A 84 -11.36 1.56 -6.88
C HIS A 84 -10.79 0.91 -8.15
N LEU A 85 -11.35 1.29 -9.31
CA LEU A 85 -10.98 0.71 -10.60
C LEU A 85 -9.66 1.23 -11.16
N ILE A 86 -8.99 2.17 -10.48
CA ILE A 86 -7.63 2.60 -10.85
C ILE A 86 -6.66 1.41 -10.87
N PHE A 87 -6.88 0.40 -10.01
CA PHE A 87 -6.02 -0.80 -9.96
C PHE A 87 -6.38 -1.86 -11.00
N ALA A 88 -7.54 -1.74 -11.66
CA ALA A 88 -7.94 -2.62 -12.76
C ALA A 88 -7.69 -1.99 -14.14
N GLN A 89 -7.86 -0.66 -14.26
CA GLN A 89 -7.88 0.04 -15.55
C GLN A 89 -6.84 1.18 -15.64
N GLY A 90 -6.24 1.57 -14.52
CA GLY A 90 -5.32 2.71 -14.41
C GLY A 90 -3.85 2.32 -14.21
N VAL A 91 -3.40 1.18 -14.73
CA VAL A 91 -2.01 0.69 -14.54
C VAL A 91 -0.96 1.75 -14.87
N SER A 92 -1.15 2.49 -15.96
CA SER A 92 -0.24 3.58 -16.38
C SER A 92 -0.13 4.74 -15.38
N ILE A 93 -1.05 4.84 -14.41
CA ILE A 93 -1.06 5.89 -13.39
C ILE A 93 -0.18 5.51 -12.19
N TRP A 94 -0.17 4.24 -11.78
CA TRP A 94 0.50 3.81 -10.54
C TRP A 94 1.71 2.88 -10.76
N GLN A 95 1.91 2.33 -11.96
CA GLN A 95 2.96 1.34 -12.20
C GLN A 95 4.36 1.85 -11.86
N ASP A 96 4.65 3.12 -12.15
CA ASP A 96 5.99 3.68 -11.94
C ASP A 96 6.30 3.85 -10.45
N ASP A 97 5.29 4.21 -9.65
CA ASP A 97 5.41 4.24 -8.19
C ASP A 97 5.66 2.85 -7.62
N LEU A 98 4.93 1.83 -8.11
CA LEU A 98 5.12 0.45 -7.70
C LEU A 98 6.54 -0.03 -8.04
N LEU A 99 6.99 0.19 -9.28
CA LEU A 99 8.32 -0.25 -9.72
C LEU A 99 9.43 0.48 -8.95
N LYS A 100 9.26 1.77 -8.68
CA LYS A 100 10.17 2.57 -7.85
C LYS A 100 10.26 2.00 -6.43
N PHE A 101 9.14 1.74 -5.79
CA PHE A 101 9.07 1.11 -4.47
C PHE A 101 9.75 -0.26 -4.46
N LEU A 102 9.41 -1.15 -5.39
CA LEU A 102 9.98 -2.50 -5.44
C LEU A 102 11.50 -2.46 -5.67
N LYS A 103 11.99 -1.55 -6.52
CA LYS A 103 13.43 -1.36 -6.73
C LYS A 103 14.13 -0.96 -5.42
N GLN A 104 13.56 -0.03 -4.66
CA GLN A 104 14.11 0.40 -3.37
C GLN A 104 14.05 -0.72 -2.32
N ALA A 105 12.87 -1.32 -2.12
CA ALA A 105 12.61 -2.32 -1.11
C ALA A 105 13.38 -3.64 -1.33
N ILE A 106 13.55 -4.07 -2.58
CA ILE A 106 14.13 -5.38 -2.93
C ILE A 106 15.61 -5.27 -3.32
N VAL A 107 15.97 -4.31 -4.18
CA VAL A 107 17.36 -4.21 -4.69
C VAL A 107 18.26 -3.52 -3.68
N GLY A 108 17.78 -2.48 -2.98
CA GLY A 108 18.54 -1.76 -1.95
C GLY A 108 18.98 -2.65 -0.78
N LYS A 109 18.14 -3.60 -0.35
CA LYS A 109 18.49 -4.57 0.71
C LYS A 109 19.56 -5.58 0.30
N ARG A 110 19.68 -5.93 -0.98
CA ARG A 110 20.71 -6.86 -1.46
C ARG A 110 22.12 -6.28 -1.35
N GLN A 111 22.30 -4.97 -1.58
CA GLN A 111 23.59 -4.31 -1.42
C GLN A 111 24.03 -4.21 0.05
N PHE A 112 23.09 -4.04 0.98
CA PHE A 112 23.42 -3.94 2.41
C PHE A 112 23.84 -5.30 3.01
N LEU A 113 23.26 -6.41 2.52
CA LEU A 113 23.59 -7.77 2.99
C LEU A 113 24.85 -8.35 2.34
N GLN A 114 25.34 -7.79 1.23
CA GLN A 114 26.55 -8.23 0.54
C GLN A 114 27.82 -7.45 0.94
N GLN A 115 27.71 -6.41 1.79
CA GLN A 115 28.89 -5.73 2.32
C GLN A 115 29.62 -6.67 3.30
N PRO A 116 30.91 -6.99 3.08
CA PRO A 116 31.67 -7.77 4.04
C PRO A 116 31.72 -6.99 5.36
N LYS A 117 31.40 -7.67 6.47
CA LYS A 117 31.61 -7.11 7.81
C LYS A 117 33.09 -6.81 7.97
N SER A 118 33.51 -5.56 7.80
CA SER A 118 34.87 -5.17 8.14
C SER A 118 35.02 -5.30 9.65
N PHE A 119 35.65 -6.38 10.11
CA PHE A 119 36.18 -6.44 11.46
C PHE A 119 37.26 -5.35 11.56
N ARG A 120 37.00 -4.28 12.32
CA ARG A 120 38.08 -3.45 12.84
C ARG A 120 38.76 -4.22 13.97
N LYS A 121 40.05 -4.50 13.79
CA LYS A 121 40.96 -4.89 14.87
C LYS A 121 41.22 -3.71 15.78
#